data_AF-A0A392UEA9-F1
#
_entry.id   AF-A0A392UEA9-F1
#
_cell.length_a   1.000
_cell.length_b   1.000
_cell.length_c   1.000
_cell.angle_alpha   90.00
_cell.angle_beta   90.00
_cell.angle_gamma   90.00
#
_symmetry.space_group_name_H-M   'P 1'
#
loop_
_entity.id
_entity.type
_entity.pdbx_description
1 polymer ?
#
loop_
_entity_poly.entity_id
_entity_poly.type
_entity_poly.pdbx_seq_one_letter_code
_entity_poly.pdbx_strand_id
1 'polypeptide(L)' 'MKVDTDPLPTADATYVEVYDCNMVNVVDLAPVKAVPEKEYEKKVRDVYPNAEEELVDFLNRCKLNNS' A
#
# COMPACT_ATOMS: atom_id res chain seq x y z
N MET A 1 -5.13 -15.78 -34.37
CA MET A 1 -5.55 -14.77 -33.37
C MET A 1 -5.33 -13.41 -34.03
N LYS A 2 -6.38 -12.64 -34.30
CA LYS A 2 -6.24 -11.29 -34.85
C LYS A 2 -6.13 -10.34 -33.67
N VAL A 3 -4.95 -9.75 -33.48
CA VAL A 3 -4.71 -8.72 -32.47
C VAL A 3 -5.19 -7.41 -33.09
N ASP A 4 -6.31 -6.91 -32.57
CA ASP A 4 -6.83 -5.59 -32.91
C ASP A 4 -5.79 -4.57 -32.41
N THR A 5 -5.16 -3.86 -33.35
CA THR A 5 -4.11 -2.89 -33.03
C THR A 5 -4.78 -1.52 -33.01
N ASP A 6 -5.50 -1.23 -31.93
CA ASP A 6 -5.94 0.14 -31.66
C ASP A 6 -4.68 1.00 -31.45
N PRO A 7 -4.47 2.08 -32.24
CA PRO A 7 -3.32 2.95 -32.03
C PRO A 7 -3.55 3.71 -30.72
N LEU A 8 -2.88 3.29 -29.66
CA LEU A 8 -2.79 4.08 -28.44
C LEU A 8 -2.20 5.44 -28.80
N PRO A 9 -2.80 6.56 -28.37
CA PRO A 9 -2.30 7.89 -28.70
C PRO A 9 -0.84 7.98 -28.27
N THR A 10 0.02 8.37 -29.20
CA THR A 10 1.43 8.69 -28.97
C THR A 10 1.50 9.90 -28.06
N ALA A 11 1.32 9.66 -26.76
CA ALA A 11 1.86 10.54 -25.76
C ALA A 11 3.37 10.43 -25.90
N ASP A 12 4.04 11.53 -26.23
CA ASP A 12 5.49 11.66 -26.13
C ASP A 12 5.89 11.48 -24.66
N ALA A 13 5.93 10.23 -24.22
CA ALA A 13 6.45 9.85 -22.93
C ALA A 13 7.93 10.22 -22.98
N THR A 14 8.28 11.33 -22.35
CA THR A 14 9.66 11.72 -22.16
C THR A 14 10.30 10.62 -21.31
N TYR A 15 10.97 9.67 -21.95
CA TYR A 15 11.63 8.56 -21.29
C TYR A 15 12.80 9.15 -20.49
N VAL A 16 12.55 9.43 -19.21
CA VAL A 16 13.60 9.83 -18.28
C VAL A 16 14.34 8.54 -17.90
N GLU A 17 15.51 8.33 -18.50
CA GLU A 17 16.43 7.29 -18.06
C GLU A 17 16.78 7.54 -16.58
N VAL A 18 16.33 6.65 -15.70
CA VAL A 18 16.73 6.65 -14.31
C VAL A 18 18.19 6.20 -14.26
N TYR A 19 19.10 7.18 -14.28
CA TYR A 19 20.54 6.96 -14.44
C TYR A 19 21.18 6.17 -13.30
N ASP A 20 20.58 6.18 -12.11
CA ASP A 20 20.97 5.33 -10.99
C ASP A 20 19.81 5.21 -9.98
N CYS A 21 19.34 3.99 -9.74
CA CYS A 21 18.54 3.69 -8.56
C CYS A 21 19.50 3.49 -7.38
N ASN A 22 19.50 4.39 -6.40
CA ASN A 22 20.21 4.18 -5.15
C ASN A 22 19.58 3.01 -4.38
N MET A 23 20.05 1.80 -4.64
CA MET A 23 19.64 0.60 -3.91
C MET A 23 20.28 0.63 -2.52
N VAL A 24 19.49 0.97 -1.50
CA VAL A 24 19.95 0.95 -0.11
C VAL A 24 20.02 -0.51 0.33
N ASN A 25 21.24 -1.04 0.45
CA ASN A 25 21.44 -2.35 1.07
C ASN A 25 20.99 -2.28 2.52
N VAL A 26 19.93 -3.01 2.83
CA VAL A 26 19.50 -3.20 4.21
C VAL A 26 20.53 -4.12 4.85
N VAL A 27 21.48 -3.55 5.60
CA VAL A 27 22.42 -4.31 6.43
C VAL A 27 21.58 -5.07 7.45
N ASP A 28 21.55 -6.40 7.29
CA ASP A 28 20.90 -7.41 8.15
C ASP A 28 19.99 -6.81 9.22
N LEU A 29 18.71 -6.61 8.88
CA LEU A 29 17.70 -6.29 9.89
C LEU A 29 17.82 -7.38 10.95
N ALA A 30 18.09 -6.97 12.20
CA ALA A 30 18.04 -7.87 13.35
C ALA A 30 16.88 -8.85 13.17
N PRO A 31 17.07 -10.17 13.38
CA PRO A 31 16.06 -11.17 13.05
C PRO A 31 14.71 -10.69 13.53
N VAL A 32 13.77 -10.49 12.60
CA VAL A 32 12.42 -10.05 12.95
C VAL A 32 11.90 -11.07 13.95
N LYS A 33 11.82 -10.66 15.22
CA LYS A 33 11.35 -11.55 16.27
C LYS A 33 9.91 -11.88 15.92
N ALA A 34 9.66 -13.15 15.59
CA ALA A 34 8.32 -13.64 15.36
C ALA A 34 7.51 -13.38 16.63
N VAL A 35 6.50 -12.52 16.52
CA VAL A 35 5.55 -12.27 17.59
C VAL A 35 4.46 -13.33 17.48
N PRO A 36 4.16 -14.09 18.54
CA PRO A 36 3.03 -15.00 18.54
C PRO A 36 1.73 -14.24 18.23
N GLU A 37 0.83 -14.87 17.46
CA GLU A 37 -0.43 -14.25 17.00
C GLU A 37 -1.21 -13.59 18.15
N LYS A 38 -1.38 -14.28 19.27
CA LYS A 38 -2.09 -13.75 20.46
C LYS A 38 -1.46 -12.47 21.03
N GLU A 39 -0.13 -12.37 20.98
CA GLU A 39 0.58 -11.17 21.46
C GLU A 39 0.43 -10.03 20.45
N TYR A 40 0.45 -10.34 19.15
CA TYR A 40 0.18 -9.36 18.10
C TYR A 40 -1.25 -8.81 18.20
N GLU A 41 -2.25 -9.68 18.31
CA GLU A 41 -3.65 -9.27 18.48
C GLU A 41 -3.84 -8.36 19.68
N LYS A 42 -3.23 -8.70 20.81
CA LYS A 42 -3.28 -7.86 22.01
C LYS A 42 -2.65 -6.48 21.74
N LYS A 43 -1.44 -6.44 21.16
CA LYS A 43 -0.77 -5.17 20.83
C LYS A 43 -1.60 -4.33 19.87
N VAL A 44 -2.23 -4.93 18.87
CA VAL A 44 -3.10 -4.21 17.94
C VAL A 44 -4.28 -3.58 18.67
N ARG A 45 -4.92 -4.31 19.59
CA ARG A 45 -6.02 -3.76 20.42
C ARG A 45 -5.56 -2.66 21.37
N ASP A 46 -4.38 -2.81 21.98
CA ASP A 46 -3.84 -1.80 22.89
C ASP A 46 -3.46 -0.50 22.16
N VAL A 47 -2.92 -0.60 20.94
CA VAL A 47 -2.50 0.55 20.12
C VAL A 47 -3.69 1.21 19.42
N TYR A 48 -4.66 0.42 18.98
CA TYR A 48 -5.84 0.88 18.25
C TYR A 48 -7.13 0.38 18.92
N PRO A 49 -7.47 0.90 20.12
CA PRO A 49 -8.61 0.41 20.90
C PRO A 49 -9.95 0.57 20.20
N ASN A 50 -10.09 1.58 19.33
CA ASN A 50 -11.32 1.91 18.63
C ASN A 50 -11.23 1.65 17.11
N ALA A 51 -10.30 0.80 16.66
CA ALA A 51 -10.02 0.57 15.23
C ALA A 51 -11.27 0.24 14.42
N GLU A 52 -12.17 -0.56 15.00
CA GLU A 52 -13.42 -0.98 14.34
C GLU A 52 -14.38 0.19 14.15
N GLU A 53 -14.59 1.01 15.19
CA GLU A 53 -15.46 2.19 15.14
C GLU A 53 -14.91 3.24 14.17
N GLU A 54 -13.60 3.50 14.23
CA GLU A 54 -12.92 4.43 13.31
C GLU A 54 -13.02 4.00 11.85
N LEU A 55 -12.92 2.68 11.58
CA LEU A 55 -13.09 2.14 10.24
C LEU A 55 -14.54 2.35 9.75
N VAL A 56 -15.53 2.08 10.59
CA VAL A 56 -16.95 2.29 10.25
C VAL A 56 -17.22 3.77 9.97
N ASP A 57 -16.72 4.66 10.81
CA ASP A 57 -16.84 6.11 10.63
C ASP A 57 -16.19 6.58 9.33
N PHE A 58 -14.99 6.09 9.03
CA PHE A 58 -14.30 6.38 7.78
C PHE A 58 -15.14 5.95 6.57
N LEU A 59 -15.65 4.71 6.56
CA LEU A 59 -16.47 4.19 5.47
C LEU A 59 -17.77 4.97 5.30
N ASN A 60 -18.40 5.39 6.40
CA ASN A 60 -19.61 6.20 6.36
C ASN A 60 -19.34 7.59 5.78
N ARG A 61 -18.23 8.25 6.16
CA ARG A 61 -17.82 9.52 5.56
C ARG A 61 -17.55 9.39 4.06
N CYS A 62 -16.90 8.30 3.65
CA CYS A 62 -16.69 8.01 2.23
C CYS A 62 -18.01 7.88 1.47
N LYS A 63 -19.03 7.22 2.04
CA LYS A 63 -20.36 7.13 1.40
C LYS A 63 -21.04 8.49 1.25
N LEU A 64 -20.96 9.34 2.28
CA LEU A 64 -21.60 10.67 2.27
C LEU A 64 -20.91 11.66 1.31
N ASN A 65 -19.60 11.52 1.10
CA ASN A 65 -18.82 12.40 0.22
C ASN A 65 -18.89 12.04 -1.27
N ASN A 66 -19.54 10.92 -1.63
CA ASN A 66 -19.74 10.46 -3.02
C ASN A 66 -21.17 10.72 -3.53
N SER A 67 -21.95 11.55 -2.84
CA SER A 67 -23.31 11.95 -3.24
C SER A 67 -23.36 13.34 -3.85
#